data_AF-A0A7V9BRN1-F1
#
_entry.id   AF-A0A7V9BRN1-F1
#
_cell.length_a   1.000
_cell.length_b   1.000
_cell.length_c   1.000
_cell.angle_alpha   90.00
_cell.angle_beta   90.00
_cell.angle_gamma   90.00
#
_symmetry.space_group_name_H-M   'P 1'
#
loop_
_entity.id
_entity.type
_entity.pdbx_description
1 polymer ?
#
loop_
_entity_poly.entity_id
_entity_poly.type
_entity_poly.pdbx_seq_one_letter_code
_entity_poly.pdbx_strand_id
1 'polypeptide(L)' 'MAPTGQRIEARGMQIGRFENGKIVERWGSTDELGIMRQLGAAPQPA' A
#
# COMPACT_ATOMS: atom_id res chain seq x y z
N MET A 1 -15.07 -0.28 -10.77
CA MET A 1 -14.48 -1.61 -10.55
C MET A 1 -15.22 -2.28 -9.39
N ALA A 2 -15.59 -3.55 -9.51
CA ALA A 2 -16.19 -4.30 -8.41
C ALA A 2 -15.10 -4.84 -7.46
N PRO A 3 -15.37 -5.05 -6.17
CA PRO A 3 -14.46 -5.74 -5.27
C PRO A 3 -14.08 -7.11 -5.83
N THR A 4 -12.78 -7.41 -5.89
CA THR A 4 -12.28 -8.65 -6.52
C THR A 4 -12.40 -9.88 -5.62
N GLY A 5 -12.52 -9.68 -4.30
CA GLY A 5 -12.49 -10.77 -3.30
C GLY A 5 -11.14 -11.48 -3.17
N GLN A 6 -10.12 -11.04 -3.91
CA GLN A 6 -8.80 -11.66 -3.91
C GLN A 6 -7.97 -11.17 -2.72
N ARG A 7 -7.23 -12.09 -2.10
CA ARG A 7 -6.19 -11.72 -1.13
C ARG A 7 -5.04 -11.08 -1.90
N ILE A 8 -4.55 -9.95 -1.41
CA ILE A 8 -3.34 -9.31 -1.91
C ILE A 8 -2.22 -9.35 -0.87
N GLU A 9 -0.99 -9.24 -1.35
CA GLU A 9 0.19 -8.96 -0.52
C GLU A 9 0.88 -7.70 -1.04
N ALA A 10 1.22 -6.78 -0.14
CA ALA A 10 1.93 -5.56 -0.49
C ALA A 10 3.04 -5.31 0.52
N ARG A 11 4.21 -4.94 0.00
CA ARG A 11 5.30 -4.43 0.84
C ARG A 11 5.16 -2.92 0.99
N GLY A 12 5.52 -2.43 2.15
CA GLY A 12 5.57 -0.99 2.40
C GLY A 12 6.41 -0.66 3.61
N MET A 13 6.79 0.62 3.68
CA MET A 13 7.44 1.23 4.82
C MET A 13 6.56 2.36 5.33
N GLN A 14 6.46 2.48 6.65
CA GLN A 14 5.76 3.59 7.31
C GLN A 14 6.70 4.19 8.36
N ILE A 15 6.72 5.51 8.43
CA ILE A 15 7.47 6.30 9.39
C ILE A 15 6.46 7.22 10.08
N GLY A 16 6.34 7.12 11.39
CA GLY A 16 5.50 8.00 12.21
C GLY A 16 6.37 8.90 13.09
N ARG A 17 6.07 10.20 13.12
CA ARG A 17 6.61 11.12 14.12
C ARG A 17 5.60 11.29 15.24
N PHE A 18 6.07 11.22 16.48
CA PHE A 18 5.21 11.26 17.67
C PHE A 18 5.52 12.47 18.55
N GLU A 19 4.47 13.08 19.10
CA GLU A 19 4.54 14.09 20.16
C GLU A 19 3.45 13.80 21.19
N ASN A 20 3.76 13.89 22.49
CA ASN A 20 2.81 13.63 23.58
C ASN A 20 2.06 12.30 23.44
N GLY A 21 2.75 11.25 22.97
CA GLY A 21 2.18 9.91 22.77
C GLY A 21 1.25 9.78 21.56
N LYS A 22 1.15 10.80 20.68
CA LYS A 22 0.29 10.80 19.49
C LYS A 22 1.12 10.96 18.21
N ILE A 23 0.68 10.35 17.11
CA ILE A 23 1.26 10.57 15.78
C ILE A 23 0.86 11.96 15.32
N VAL A 24 1.84 12.80 15.01
CA VAL A 24 1.64 14.15 14.47
C VAL A 24 2.01 14.26 13.00
N GLU A 25 2.84 13.34 12.48
CA GLU A 25 3.13 13.19 11.06
C GLU A 25 3.32 11.73 10.70
N ARG A 26 2.96 11.37 9.47
CA ARG A 26 3.16 10.04 8.92
C ARG A 26 3.61 10.12 7.47
N TRP A 27 4.73 9.47 7.19
CA TRP A 27 5.27 9.28 5.85
C TRP A 27 5.32 7.78 5.55
N GLY A 28 5.28 7.42 4.28
CA GLY A 28 5.43 6.03 3.91
C GLY A 28 5.46 5.85 2.41
N SER A 29 5.85 4.65 2.00
CA SER A 29 5.81 4.20 0.62
C SER A 29 5.29 2.77 0.61
N THR A 30 4.32 2.50 -0.24
CA THR A 30 3.72 1.18 -0.43
C THR A 30 3.93 0.78 -1.89
N ASP A 31 4.09 -0.52 -2.16
CA ASP A 31 4.13 -1.02 -3.53
C ASP A 31 2.74 -0.96 -4.19
N GLU A 32 2.34 0.25 -4.56
CA GLU A 32 1.04 0.54 -5.17
C GLU A 32 0.92 -0.09 -6.56
N LEU A 33 2.03 -0.16 -7.31
CA LEU A 33 2.04 -0.82 -8.61
C LEU A 33 1.85 -2.34 -8.46
N GLY A 34 2.50 -2.97 -7.48
CA GLY A 34 2.28 -4.38 -7.13
C GLY A 34 0.84 -4.68 -6.74
N ILE A 35 0.18 -3.77 -6.02
CA ILE A 35 -1.26 -3.87 -5.71
C ILE A 35 -2.10 -3.79 -6.99
N MET A 36 -1.86 -2.78 -7.83
CA MET A 36 -2.63 -2.58 -9.07
C MET A 36 -2.52 -3.77 -10.02
N ARG A 37 -1.35 -4.40 -10.09
CA ARG A 37 -1.13 -5.63 -10.86
C ARG A 37 -1.96 -6.81 -10.33
N GLN A 38 -1.95 -7.03 -9.01
CA GLN A 38 -2.76 -8.09 -8.38
C GLN A 38 -4.27 -7.89 -8.57
N LEU A 39 -4.72 -6.64 -8.68
CA LEU A 39 -6.11 -6.31 -8.97
C LEU A 39 -6.46 -6.37 -10.47
N GLY A 40 -5.49 -6.65 -11.34
CA GLY A 40 -5.67 -6.66 -12.80
C GLY A 40 -5.84 -5.27 -13.40
N ALA A 41 -5.50 -4.21 -12.67
CA ALA A 41 -5.62 -2.82 -13.08
C ALA A 41 -4.31 -2.26 -13.69
N ALA A 42 -3.23 -3.04 -13.69
CA ALA A 42 -1.97 -2.73 -14.35
C ALA A 42 -1.34 -4.00 -14.96
N PRO A 43 -0.50 -3.88 -16.01
CA PRO A 43 0.16 -5.03 -16.64
C PRO A 43 1.13 -5.75 -15.69
N GLN A 44 1.14 -7.07 -15.76
CA GLN A 44 2.13 -7.89 -15.06
C GLN A 44 3.53 -7.63 -15.65
N PRO A 45 4.62 -7.63 -14.85
CA PRO A 45 5.98 -7.72 -15.37
C PRO A 45 6.12 -8.92 -16.33
N ALA A 46 7.03 -8.79 -17.28
CA ALA A 46 7.39 -9.85 -18.23
C ALA A 46 7.96 -11.08 -17.52
#